data_AF-A0A127FD34-F1
#
_entry.id   AF-A0A127FD34-F1
#
_cell.length_a   1.000
_cell.length_b   1.000
_cell.length_c   1.000
_cell.angle_alpha   90.00
_cell.angle_beta   90.00
_cell.angle_gamma   90.00
#
_symmetry.space_group_name_H-M   'P 1'
#
loop_
_entity.id
_entity.type
_entity.pdbx_description
1 polymer ?
#
loop_
_entity_poly.entity_id
_entity_poly.type
_entity_poly.pdbx_seq_one_letter_code
_entity_poly.pdbx_strand_id
1 'polypeptide(L)'
;MRTCDNIDMSRIPRIPSIALAIVVIVAVVAGMLLSRALLQSETTLPVLTAGTLLDPPKPLPPMAAHTTRTAEGASMLAAGPKTDARASMSAPVSAAASSAAGFVDQDRQTFDLERLEGHWSLMFFGFTNCPDICPMTLGTLAQTEKQLMDLPPAQRPQVILVSVDARRDTPEQLATYVKFFSPSFTGITAPQEIVEEFARRMGVVVAIAPIGSGGIQADGTPGDSSGNHDSYTVDHSTSIFLIDPHGAMRALFSPAHSAAAIAADYRRVIAADRRDLR
;
A
#
# COMPACT_ATOMS: atom_id res chain seq x y z
N MET A 1 76.26 17.70 -21.96
CA MET A 1 75.86 16.79 -20.85
C MET A 1 75.53 17.66 -19.65
N ARG A 2 74.29 17.54 -19.15
CA ARG A 2 73.69 18.44 -18.14
C ARG A 2 74.43 18.33 -16.80
N THR A 3 74.85 19.47 -16.26
CA THR A 3 75.34 19.64 -14.89
C THR A 3 74.17 19.47 -13.93
N CYS A 4 74.35 18.65 -12.89
CA CYS A 4 73.40 18.53 -11.79
C CYS A 4 73.50 19.80 -10.94
N ASP A 5 72.42 20.57 -10.88
CA ASP A 5 72.29 21.70 -9.95
C ASP A 5 72.26 21.18 -8.51
N ASN A 6 73.19 21.69 -7.70
CA ASN A 6 73.21 21.49 -6.26
C ASN A 6 71.97 22.16 -5.65
N ILE A 7 71.12 21.36 -4.99
CA ILE A 7 70.00 21.86 -4.21
C ILE A 7 70.56 22.56 -2.97
N ASP A 8 70.40 23.88 -2.93
CA ASP A 8 70.72 24.75 -1.79
C ASP A 8 69.78 24.47 -0.60
N MET A 9 70.24 23.62 0.32
CA MET A 9 69.53 23.23 1.55
C MET A 9 69.31 24.39 2.54
N SER A 10 69.86 25.59 2.31
CA SER A 10 69.67 26.75 3.21
C SER A 10 68.33 27.47 3.01
N ARG A 11 67.59 27.16 1.93
CA ARG A 11 66.30 27.79 1.62
C ARG A 11 65.06 27.05 2.14
N ILE A 12 65.23 26.01 2.95
CA ILE A 12 64.09 25.29 3.52
C ILE A 12 63.48 26.14 4.67
N PRO A 13 62.25 26.66 4.53
CA PRO A 13 61.64 27.47 5.57
C PRO A 13 61.43 26.62 6.84
N ARG A 14 62.00 27.07 7.97
CA ARG A 14 61.77 26.45 9.28
C ARG A 14 60.35 26.79 9.74
N ILE A 15 59.45 25.84 9.61
CA ILE A 15 58.10 25.95 10.17
C ILE A 15 58.25 25.96 11.70
N PRO A 16 57.73 26.97 12.42
CA PRO A 16 57.81 26.99 13.87
C PRO A 16 57.04 25.79 14.46
N SER A 17 57.59 25.13 15.48
CA SER A 17 57.07 23.88 16.05
C SER A 17 55.58 23.94 16.43
N ILE A 18 55.07 25.13 16.76
CA ILE A 18 53.65 25.37 17.09
C ILE A 18 52.75 25.20 15.86
N ALA A 19 53.18 25.64 14.67
CA ALA A 19 52.40 25.51 13.45
C ALA A 19 52.28 24.04 13.01
N LEU A 20 53.33 23.24 13.21
CA LEU A 20 53.29 21.80 12.95
C LEU A 20 52.32 21.09 13.90
N ALA A 21 52.29 21.47 15.17
CA ALA A 21 51.37 20.91 16.16
C ALA A 21 49.90 21.19 15.81
N ILE A 22 49.58 22.41 15.36
CA ILE A 22 48.21 22.78 14.96
C ILE A 22 47.74 21.95 13.75
N VAL A 23 48.59 21.79 12.73
CA VAL A 23 48.26 20.99 11.54
C VAL A 23 47.98 19.53 11.90
N VAL A 24 48.78 18.95 12.79
CA VAL A 24 48.57 17.57 13.27
C VAL A 24 47.25 17.45 14.03
N ILE A 25 46.94 18.40 14.92
CA ILE A 25 45.68 18.39 15.68
C ILE A 25 44.49 18.51 14.74
N VAL A 26 44.53 19.45 13.79
CA VAL A 26 43.44 19.63 12.81
C VAL A 26 43.26 18.37 11.96
N ALA A 27 44.34 17.73 11.52
CA ALA A 27 44.27 16.50 10.74
C ALA A 27 43.70 15.32 11.55
N VAL A 28 44.08 15.18 12.84
CA VAL A 28 43.54 14.14 13.72
C VAL A 28 42.06 14.40 14.03
N VAL A 29 41.67 15.64 14.32
CA VAL A 29 40.27 16.01 14.58
C VAL A 29 39.42 15.81 13.32
N ALA A 30 39.90 16.24 12.16
CA ALA A 30 39.23 16.01 10.89
C ALA A 30 39.12 14.51 10.59
N GLY A 31 40.18 13.73 10.83
CA GLY A 31 40.18 12.28 10.68
C GLY A 31 39.19 11.60 11.62
N MET A 32 39.12 12.00 12.89
CA MET A 32 38.16 11.47 13.85
C MET A 32 36.71 11.83 13.50
N LEU A 33 36.47 13.05 13.00
CA LEU A 33 35.15 13.47 12.53
C LEU A 33 34.74 12.71 11.25
N LEU A 34 35.67 12.50 10.31
CA LEU A 34 35.42 11.75 9.09
C LEU A 34 35.20 10.26 9.40
N SER A 35 36.01 9.66 10.28
CA SER A 35 35.80 8.27 10.72
C SER A 35 34.49 8.10 11.47
N ARG A 36 34.05 9.07 12.29
CA ARG A 36 32.71 9.02 12.90
C ARG A 36 31.60 9.13 11.86
N ALA A 37 31.75 9.97 10.84
CA ALA A 37 30.76 10.09 9.76
C ALA A 37 30.67 8.80 8.92
N LEU A 38 31.81 8.15 8.65
CA LEU A 38 31.88 6.88 7.92
C LEU A 38 31.41 5.67 8.76
N LEU A 39 31.55 5.71 10.09
CA LEU A 39 31.00 4.68 10.98
C LEU A 39 29.49 4.84 11.24
N GLN A 40 28.92 6.01 10.94
CA GLN A 40 27.47 6.25 11.02
C GLN A 40 26.72 5.88 9.73
N SER A 41 27.40 5.44 8.67
CA SER A 41 26.77 5.06 7.40
C SER A 41 26.27 3.61 7.35
N GLU A 42 26.27 2.89 8.47
CA GLU A 42 25.57 1.61 8.54
C GLU A 42 24.06 1.90 8.64
N THR A 43 23.38 1.82 7.50
CA THR A 43 21.91 1.94 7.39
C THR A 43 21.26 0.79 8.16
N THR A 44 21.14 0.93 9.48
CA THR A 44 20.40 -0.03 10.29
C THR A 44 18.93 0.16 9.94
N LEU A 45 18.31 -0.89 9.38
CA LEU A 45 16.88 -0.90 9.08
C LEU A 45 16.08 -0.52 10.34
N PRO A 46 14.99 0.25 10.21
CA PRO A 46 14.16 0.58 11.35
C PRO A 46 13.55 -0.70 11.95
N VAL A 47 13.77 -0.90 13.25
CA VAL A 47 13.04 -1.91 14.01
C VAL A 47 11.65 -1.39 14.31
N LEU A 48 10.64 -2.14 13.89
CA LEU A 48 9.24 -1.80 14.08
C LEU A 48 8.68 -2.50 15.34
N THR A 49 7.72 -1.86 16.00
CA THR A 49 7.13 -2.35 17.26
C THR A 49 5.81 -3.08 17.04
N ALA A 50 4.97 -2.56 16.15
CA ALA A 50 3.70 -3.17 15.75
C ALA A 50 3.75 -3.77 14.34
N GLY A 51 4.77 -3.42 13.56
CA GLY A 51 4.95 -3.88 12.20
C GLY A 51 6.11 -4.84 11.98
N THR A 52 6.12 -5.46 10.81
CA THR A 52 7.28 -6.10 10.20
C THR A 52 7.69 -5.29 8.99
N LEU A 53 8.96 -4.88 8.92
CA LEU A 53 9.52 -4.20 7.75
C LEU A 53 9.76 -5.22 6.64
N LEU A 54 9.44 -4.85 5.40
CA LEU A 54 9.75 -5.64 4.21
C LEU A 54 11.02 -5.10 3.58
N ASP A 55 12.08 -5.90 3.60
CA ASP A 55 13.36 -5.59 2.96
C ASP A 55 13.82 -6.80 2.11
N PRO A 56 13.91 -6.67 0.77
CA PRO A 56 13.58 -5.48 -0.01
C PRO A 56 12.06 -5.17 -0.01
N PRO A 57 11.67 -3.92 -0.34
CA PRO A 57 10.27 -3.57 -0.60
C PRO A 57 9.64 -4.49 -1.66
N LYS A 58 8.38 -4.90 -1.45
CA LYS A 58 7.68 -5.77 -2.39
C LYS A 58 6.73 -4.93 -3.27
N PRO A 59 6.93 -4.87 -4.60
CA PRO A 59 6.02 -4.15 -5.49
C PRO A 59 4.57 -4.62 -5.36
N LEU A 60 3.62 -3.70 -5.48
CA LEU A 60 2.21 -4.06 -5.51
C LEU A 60 1.89 -4.93 -6.74
N PRO A 61 1.00 -5.92 -6.58
CA PRO A 61 0.47 -6.63 -7.73
C PRO A 61 -0.41 -5.71 -8.57
N PRO A 62 -0.60 -6.03 -9.87
CA PRO A 62 -1.44 -5.24 -10.75
C PRO A 62 -2.88 -5.13 -10.23
N MET A 63 -3.42 -3.90 -10.25
CA MET A 63 -4.79 -3.58 -9.83
C MET A 63 -5.79 -3.61 -11.02
N ALA A 64 -5.31 -3.83 -12.24
CA ALA A 64 -6.14 -3.92 -13.43
C ALA A 64 -6.44 -5.39 -13.78
N ALA A 65 -7.56 -5.60 -14.47
CA ALA A 65 -7.84 -6.88 -15.11
C ALA A 65 -6.74 -7.17 -16.15
N HIS A 66 -5.90 -8.17 -15.91
CA HIS A 66 -5.06 -8.73 -16.95
C HIS A 66 -5.95 -9.41 -17.98
N THR A 67 -6.35 -8.68 -19.02
CA THR A 67 -6.72 -9.36 -20.26
C THR A 67 -5.41 -9.82 -20.90
N THR A 68 -4.98 -11.04 -20.57
CA THR A 68 -4.10 -11.80 -21.45
C THR A 68 -4.86 -12.04 -22.76
N ARG A 69 -4.86 -11.05 -23.64
CA ARG A 69 -5.24 -11.23 -25.03
C ARG A 69 -4.03 -11.85 -25.70
N THR A 70 -4.00 -13.18 -25.78
CA THR A 70 -3.18 -13.89 -26.78
C THR A 70 -3.64 -13.40 -28.15
N ALA A 71 -2.91 -12.43 -28.69
CA ALA A 71 -3.12 -11.93 -30.04
C ALA A 71 -2.44 -12.89 -31.02
N GLU A 72 -3.15 -13.95 -31.41
CA GLU A 72 -2.83 -14.72 -32.62
C GLU A 72 -4.13 -15.05 -33.37
N GLY A 73 -4.29 -14.40 -34.53
CA GLY A 73 -4.93 -14.98 -35.71
C GLY A 73 -6.46 -15.03 -35.78
N ALA A 74 -7.08 -14.01 -36.38
CA ALA A 74 -8.12 -14.20 -37.39
C ALA A 74 -8.32 -12.92 -38.21
N SER A 75 -7.85 -12.98 -39.46
CA SER A 75 -8.04 -12.00 -40.53
C SER A 75 -9.37 -12.26 -41.25
N MET A 76 -9.95 -11.18 -41.82
CA MET A 76 -10.98 -11.14 -42.90
C MET A 76 -12.40 -11.64 -42.53
N LEU A 77 -13.52 -11.04 -42.95
CA LEU A 77 -13.87 -10.34 -44.19
C LEU A 77 -15.09 -9.42 -43.98
N ALA A 78 -15.27 -8.44 -44.87
CA ALA A 78 -16.31 -7.39 -44.87
C ALA A 78 -17.74 -7.82 -45.29
N ALA A 79 -18.72 -6.96 -44.97
CA ALA A 79 -19.87 -6.48 -45.79
C ALA A 79 -21.22 -6.43 -45.02
N GLY A 80 -21.88 -5.26 -45.01
CA GLY A 80 -23.29 -5.09 -44.60
C GLY A 80 -24.28 -5.51 -45.72
N PRO A 81 -25.61 -5.51 -45.49
CA PRO A 81 -26.37 -4.24 -45.54
C PRO A 81 -27.67 -4.09 -44.67
N LYS A 82 -28.02 -2.82 -44.43
CA LYS A 82 -29.33 -2.09 -44.30
C LYS A 82 -30.67 -2.74 -43.82
N THR A 83 -31.25 -2.04 -42.82
CA THR A 83 -32.68 -1.68 -42.52
C THR A 83 -33.67 -2.81 -42.17
N ASP A 84 -34.70 -2.73 -41.29
CA ASP A 84 -35.64 -1.67 -40.85
C ASP A 84 -36.27 -1.97 -39.46
N ALA A 85 -36.97 -0.96 -38.91
CA ALA A 85 -38.16 -1.02 -38.05
C ALA A 85 -38.08 -0.99 -36.50
N ARG A 86 -38.99 -0.15 -35.98
CA ARG A 86 -39.30 0.25 -34.60
C ARG A 86 -39.58 -0.92 -33.64
N ALA A 87 -38.98 -0.85 -32.45
CA ALA A 87 -39.65 -1.18 -31.19
C ALA A 87 -39.03 -0.35 -30.06
N SER A 88 -39.81 0.61 -29.54
CA SER A 88 -39.55 1.29 -28.28
C SER A 88 -40.23 0.47 -27.19
N MET A 89 -39.46 -0.22 -26.36
CA MET A 89 -39.87 -0.76 -25.06
C MET A 89 -38.61 -0.96 -24.23
N SER A 90 -38.62 -0.32 -23.06
CA SER A 90 -37.55 -0.15 -22.09
C SER A 90 -36.85 -1.47 -21.73
N ALA A 91 -35.57 -1.60 -22.08
CA ALA A 91 -34.70 -2.63 -21.52
C ALA A 91 -34.14 -2.12 -20.18
N PRO A 92 -34.08 -2.96 -19.12
CA PRO A 92 -33.46 -2.56 -17.88
C PRO A 92 -31.98 -2.32 -18.15
N VAL A 93 -31.44 -1.24 -17.60
CA VAL A 93 -29.98 -1.07 -17.44
C VAL A 93 -29.53 -2.13 -16.45
N SER A 94 -29.39 -3.36 -16.94
CA SER A 94 -28.71 -4.42 -16.20
C SER A 94 -27.27 -3.95 -16.03
N ALA A 95 -26.86 -3.81 -14.77
CA ALA A 95 -25.53 -3.45 -14.32
C ALA A 95 -24.50 -4.55 -14.66
N ALA A 96 -24.38 -4.88 -15.93
CA ALA A 96 -23.18 -5.49 -16.48
C ALA A 96 -22.12 -4.39 -16.55
N ALA A 97 -21.59 -4.03 -15.37
CA ALA A 97 -20.26 -3.47 -15.27
C ALA A 97 -19.35 -4.42 -16.03
N SER A 98 -18.82 -3.92 -17.15
CA SER A 98 -17.91 -4.59 -18.04
C SER A 98 -16.91 -5.43 -17.25
N SER A 99 -16.80 -6.72 -17.56
CA SER A 99 -15.77 -7.66 -17.07
C SER A 99 -14.33 -7.27 -17.46
N ALA A 100 -14.11 -6.01 -17.83
CA ALA A 100 -12.84 -5.38 -18.15
C ALA A 100 -12.49 -4.19 -17.25
N ALA A 101 -13.32 -3.81 -16.27
CA ALA A 101 -13.03 -2.70 -15.36
C ALA A 101 -12.24 -3.18 -14.12
N GLY A 102 -11.14 -2.50 -13.79
CA GLY A 102 -10.34 -2.74 -12.58
C GLY A 102 -11.04 -2.22 -11.30
N PHE A 103 -10.26 -1.86 -10.29
CA PHE A 103 -10.83 -1.26 -9.08
C PHE A 103 -11.46 0.11 -9.36
N VAL A 104 -12.53 0.38 -8.62
CA VAL A 104 -13.17 1.69 -8.52
C VAL A 104 -13.25 2.11 -7.06
N ASP A 105 -13.18 3.41 -6.82
CA ASP A 105 -13.43 3.98 -5.50
C ASP A 105 -14.93 4.20 -5.23
N GLN A 106 -15.23 4.66 -4.01
CA GLN A 106 -16.59 4.92 -3.55
C GLN A 106 -17.34 5.98 -4.38
N ASP A 107 -16.62 6.79 -5.15
CA ASP A 107 -17.17 7.81 -6.06
C ASP A 107 -17.25 7.32 -7.52
N ARG A 108 -17.09 5.99 -7.70
CA ARG A 108 -17.02 5.29 -8.99
C ARG A 108 -15.90 5.74 -9.92
N GLN A 109 -14.86 6.37 -9.38
CA GLN A 109 -13.69 6.72 -10.18
C GLN A 109 -12.75 5.51 -10.23
N THR A 110 -12.06 5.34 -11.36
CA THR A 110 -11.01 4.32 -11.48
C THR A 110 -9.98 4.49 -10.36
N PHE A 111 -9.63 3.37 -9.73
CA PHE A 111 -8.60 3.30 -8.72
C PHE A 111 -7.51 2.33 -9.16
N ASP A 112 -6.33 2.84 -9.49
CA ASP A 112 -5.19 2.08 -9.97
C ASP A 112 -3.90 2.49 -9.23
N LEU A 113 -2.75 2.02 -9.72
CA LEU A 113 -1.46 2.32 -9.10
C LEU A 113 -1.13 3.82 -9.13
N GLU A 114 -1.57 4.54 -10.16
CA GLU A 114 -1.32 5.99 -10.29
C GLU A 114 -1.97 6.77 -9.14
N ARG A 115 -3.08 6.27 -8.59
CA ARG A 115 -3.72 6.85 -7.38
C ARG A 115 -2.91 6.64 -6.10
N LEU A 116 -1.94 5.74 -6.10
CA LEU A 116 -1.03 5.48 -4.98
C LEU A 116 0.31 6.20 -5.15
N GLU A 117 0.73 6.46 -6.39
CA GLU A 117 1.98 7.14 -6.69
C GLU A 117 2.06 8.52 -6.02
N GLY A 118 3.23 8.83 -5.47
CA GLY A 118 3.45 10.08 -4.74
C GLY A 118 2.85 10.11 -3.32
N HIS A 119 2.13 9.07 -2.90
CA HIS A 119 1.43 9.04 -1.62
C HIS A 119 1.81 7.81 -0.79
N TRP A 120 2.08 8.03 0.49
CA TRP A 120 2.08 6.92 1.44
C TRP A 120 0.66 6.42 1.64
N SER A 121 0.45 5.11 1.74
CA SER A 121 -0.89 4.53 1.90
C SER A 121 -0.91 3.46 2.97
N LEU A 122 -1.90 3.51 3.87
CA LEU A 122 -2.27 2.44 4.78
C LEU A 122 -3.47 1.70 4.17
N MET A 123 -3.21 0.51 3.65
CA MET A 123 -4.21 -0.31 2.98
C MET A 123 -4.68 -1.43 3.90
N PHE A 124 -5.98 -1.59 4.04
CA PHE A 124 -6.62 -2.59 4.88
C PHE A 124 -7.67 -3.34 4.08
N PHE A 125 -7.66 -4.67 4.16
CA PHE A 125 -8.67 -5.52 3.53
C PHE A 125 -9.78 -5.78 4.55
N GLY A 126 -11.02 -5.54 4.15
CA GLY A 126 -12.19 -5.71 5.02
C GLY A 126 -13.48 -5.66 4.23
N PHE A 127 -14.62 -5.56 4.91
CA PHE A 127 -15.93 -5.47 4.27
C PHE A 127 -16.94 -4.75 5.17
N THR A 128 -18.03 -4.24 4.61
CA THR A 128 -18.97 -3.38 5.38
C THR A 128 -19.83 -4.15 6.37
N ASN A 129 -20.14 -5.43 6.09
CA ASN A 129 -20.95 -6.29 6.97
C ASN A 129 -20.17 -6.97 8.11
N CYS A 130 -18.92 -6.55 8.33
CA CYS A 130 -18.03 -7.13 9.33
C CYS A 130 -18.39 -6.63 10.74
N PRO A 131 -18.82 -7.51 11.66
CA PRO A 131 -19.49 -7.08 12.90
C PRO A 131 -18.55 -6.48 13.96
N ASP A 132 -17.24 -6.71 13.87
CA ASP A 132 -16.32 -6.38 14.97
C ASP A 132 -14.95 -5.84 14.51
N ILE A 133 -14.11 -6.67 13.87
CA ILE A 133 -12.71 -6.31 13.65
C ILE A 133 -12.51 -5.17 12.66
N CYS A 134 -13.38 -5.05 11.65
CA CYS A 134 -13.28 -4.00 10.63
C CYS A 134 -13.60 -2.61 11.18
N PRO A 135 -14.73 -2.38 11.89
CA PRO A 135 -14.97 -1.07 12.51
C PRO A 135 -13.94 -0.72 13.58
N MET A 136 -13.44 -1.69 14.36
CA MET A 136 -12.35 -1.45 15.31
C MET A 136 -11.05 -1.01 14.61
N THR A 137 -10.69 -1.65 13.50
CA THR A 137 -9.46 -1.33 12.76
C THR A 137 -9.55 0.04 12.08
N LEU A 138 -10.68 0.36 11.45
CA LEU A 138 -10.90 1.69 10.85
C LEU A 138 -10.94 2.80 11.90
N GLY A 139 -11.54 2.55 13.07
CA GLY A 139 -11.48 3.48 14.20
C GLY A 139 -10.04 3.71 14.70
N THR A 140 -9.23 2.65 14.75
CA THR A 140 -7.80 2.75 15.07
C THR A 140 -7.05 3.58 14.05
N LEU A 141 -7.29 3.33 12.75
CA LEU A 141 -6.69 4.11 11.65
C LEU A 141 -7.09 5.58 11.68
N ALA A 142 -8.33 5.91 12.06
CA ALA A 142 -8.77 7.29 12.20
C ALA A 142 -8.05 8.00 13.36
N GLN A 143 -7.75 7.26 14.44
CA GLN A 143 -6.92 7.78 15.53
C GLN A 143 -5.44 7.90 15.11
N THR A 144 -4.92 6.97 14.32
CA THR A 144 -3.57 7.06 13.73
C THR A 144 -3.45 8.31 12.86
N GLU A 145 -4.43 8.57 11.99
CA GLU A 145 -4.49 9.76 11.15
C GLU A 145 -4.35 11.04 11.99
N LYS A 146 -5.13 11.17 13.08
CA LYS A 146 -5.03 12.31 14.00
C LYS A 146 -3.64 12.48 14.60
N GLN A 147 -2.96 11.38 14.96
CA GLN A 147 -1.60 11.41 15.52
C GLN A 147 -0.51 11.75 14.50
N LEU A 148 -0.82 11.75 13.20
CA LEU A 148 0.10 12.08 12.12
C LEU A 148 -0.19 13.46 11.51
N MET A 149 -1.15 14.22 12.05
CA MET A 149 -1.51 15.56 11.53
C MET A 149 -0.42 16.62 11.68
N ASP A 150 0.56 16.41 12.54
CA ASP A 150 1.77 17.24 12.65
C ASP A 150 2.74 17.06 11.47
N LEU A 151 2.63 15.95 10.72
CA LEU A 151 3.43 15.76 9.51
C LEU A 151 2.98 16.71 8.39
N PRO A 152 3.88 17.09 7.46
CA PRO A 152 3.51 17.79 6.24
C PRO A 152 2.44 17.00 5.46
N PRO A 153 1.47 17.66 4.80
CA PRO A 153 0.41 16.95 4.06
C PRO A 153 0.90 15.86 3.09
N ALA A 154 2.00 16.11 2.36
CA ALA A 154 2.61 15.15 1.44
C ALA A 154 3.23 13.90 2.11
N GLN A 155 3.36 13.90 3.43
CA GLN A 155 3.89 12.79 4.24
C GLN A 155 2.81 12.18 5.13
N ARG A 156 1.54 12.56 4.96
CA ARG A 156 0.45 11.91 5.68
C ARG A 156 -0.03 10.73 4.84
N PRO A 157 -0.25 9.55 5.45
CA PRO A 157 -0.74 8.42 4.68
C PRO A 157 -2.21 8.63 4.32
N GLN A 158 -2.61 8.25 3.11
CA GLN A 158 -4.01 7.97 2.81
C GLN A 158 -4.41 6.63 3.42
N VAL A 159 -5.68 6.49 3.81
CA VAL A 159 -6.22 5.23 4.32
C VAL A 159 -7.19 4.65 3.30
N ILE A 160 -6.94 3.40 2.91
CA ILE A 160 -7.68 2.70 1.86
C ILE A 160 -8.25 1.42 2.44
N LEU A 161 -9.58 1.29 2.41
CA LEU A 161 -10.29 0.04 2.63
C LEU A 161 -10.49 -0.65 1.28
N VAL A 162 -9.92 -1.84 1.12
CA VAL A 162 -10.21 -2.74 -0.01
C VAL A 162 -11.31 -3.69 0.43
N SER A 163 -12.48 -3.59 -0.22
CA SER A 163 -13.56 -4.56 0.05
C SER A 163 -13.15 -5.95 -0.44
N VAL A 164 -13.23 -6.95 0.44
CA VAL A 164 -13.09 -8.38 0.09
C VAL A 164 -14.42 -9.05 -0.27
N ASP A 165 -15.51 -8.27 -0.21
CA ASP A 165 -16.88 -8.74 -0.35
C ASP A 165 -17.65 -7.90 -1.38
N ALA A 166 -17.11 -7.87 -2.60
CA ALA A 166 -17.61 -7.03 -3.69
C ALA A 166 -19.02 -7.38 -4.15
N ARG A 167 -19.53 -8.57 -3.78
CA ARG A 167 -20.92 -8.98 -4.05
C ARG A 167 -21.92 -8.15 -3.24
N ARG A 168 -21.56 -7.73 -2.02
CA ARG A 168 -22.44 -6.93 -1.13
C ARG A 168 -22.01 -5.47 -1.05
N ASP A 169 -20.71 -5.21 -1.06
CA ASP A 169 -20.15 -3.86 -0.89
C ASP A 169 -20.17 -3.06 -2.20
N THR A 170 -21.27 -2.33 -2.43
CA THR A 170 -21.33 -1.36 -3.54
C THR A 170 -20.53 -0.08 -3.21
N PRO A 171 -20.10 0.70 -4.23
CA PRO A 171 -19.43 1.98 -4.01
C PRO A 171 -20.18 2.92 -3.04
N GLU A 172 -21.52 2.98 -3.11
CA GLU A 172 -22.36 3.78 -2.19
C GLU A 172 -22.24 3.33 -0.73
N GLN A 173 -22.27 2.01 -0.51
CA GLN A 173 -22.18 1.44 0.83
C GLN A 173 -20.79 1.70 1.40
N LEU A 174 -19.75 1.51 0.57
CA LEU A 174 -18.38 1.86 0.93
C LEU A 174 -18.23 3.34 1.25
N ALA A 175 -18.84 4.24 0.47
CA ALA A 175 -18.83 5.68 0.74
C ALA A 175 -19.38 5.97 2.14
N THR A 176 -20.56 5.45 2.44
CA THR A 176 -21.19 5.65 3.75
C THR A 176 -20.33 5.08 4.88
N TYR A 177 -19.79 3.88 4.66
CA TYR A 177 -19.02 3.15 5.67
C TYR A 177 -17.69 3.82 6.00
N VAL A 178 -16.85 4.14 5.00
CA VAL A 178 -15.52 4.71 5.27
C VAL A 178 -15.60 6.15 5.77
N LYS A 179 -16.57 6.94 5.28
CA LYS A 179 -16.73 8.35 5.67
C LYS A 179 -17.28 8.51 7.08
N PHE A 180 -17.88 7.46 7.65
CA PHE A 180 -18.23 7.44 9.08
C PHE A 180 -16.98 7.59 9.98
N PHE A 181 -15.83 7.03 9.57
CA PHE A 181 -14.60 7.06 10.37
C PHE A 181 -13.77 8.31 10.11
N SER A 182 -13.60 8.69 8.84
CA SER A 182 -12.92 9.94 8.47
C SER A 182 -13.31 10.38 7.05
N PRO A 183 -13.49 11.70 6.79
CA PRO A 183 -13.80 12.20 5.46
C PRO A 183 -12.69 11.93 4.44
N SER A 184 -11.45 11.69 4.86
CA SER A 184 -10.31 11.40 3.98
C SER A 184 -10.25 9.94 3.52
N PHE A 185 -10.97 9.01 4.16
CA PHE A 185 -10.83 7.59 3.87
C PHE A 185 -11.42 7.24 2.51
N THR A 186 -10.78 6.29 1.83
CA THR A 186 -11.20 5.79 0.53
C THR A 186 -11.60 4.32 0.67
N GLY A 187 -12.76 3.97 0.12
CA GLY A 187 -13.21 2.58 -0.03
C GLY A 187 -13.12 2.19 -1.48
N ILE A 188 -12.52 1.04 -1.79
CA ILE A 188 -12.37 0.54 -3.15
C ILE A 188 -12.98 -0.86 -3.28
N THR A 189 -13.52 -1.14 -4.45
CA THR A 189 -14.05 -2.46 -4.83
C THR A 189 -13.79 -2.73 -6.30
N ALA A 190 -13.91 -3.97 -6.72
CA ALA A 190 -13.79 -4.43 -8.10
C ALA A 190 -14.68 -5.67 -8.26
N PRO A 191 -14.87 -6.22 -9.47
CA PRO A 191 -15.39 -7.58 -9.61
C PRO A 191 -14.70 -8.57 -8.63
N GLN A 192 -15.49 -9.45 -8.02
CA GLN A 192 -15.04 -10.32 -6.91
C GLN A 192 -13.77 -11.11 -7.27
N GLU A 193 -13.66 -11.57 -8.51
CA GLU A 193 -12.51 -12.33 -9.01
C GLU A 193 -11.22 -11.50 -9.02
N ILE A 194 -11.32 -10.19 -9.33
CA ILE A 194 -10.19 -9.25 -9.31
C ILE A 194 -9.77 -8.98 -7.86
N VAL A 195 -10.73 -8.80 -6.96
CA VAL A 195 -10.46 -8.61 -5.53
C VAL A 195 -9.75 -9.81 -4.94
N GLU A 196 -10.24 -11.03 -5.20
CA GLU A 196 -9.64 -12.28 -4.71
C GLU A 196 -8.24 -12.51 -5.28
N GLU A 197 -8.02 -12.21 -6.56
CA GLU A 197 -6.69 -12.25 -7.18
C GLU A 197 -5.72 -11.29 -6.51
N PHE A 198 -6.15 -10.04 -6.33
CA PHE A 198 -5.35 -8.99 -5.72
C PHE A 198 -5.00 -9.34 -4.27
N ALA A 199 -5.99 -9.73 -3.47
CA ALA A 199 -5.82 -10.18 -2.09
C ALA A 199 -4.82 -11.35 -2.01
N ARG A 200 -4.96 -12.36 -2.86
CA ARG A 200 -4.06 -13.53 -2.87
C ARG A 200 -2.61 -13.14 -3.18
N ARG A 201 -2.38 -12.25 -4.16
CA ARG A 201 -1.02 -11.78 -4.50
C ARG A 201 -0.39 -10.90 -3.41
N MET A 202 -1.24 -10.20 -2.66
CA MET A 202 -0.86 -9.47 -1.46
C MET A 202 -0.58 -10.39 -0.26
N GLY A 203 -0.89 -11.69 -0.35
CA GLY A 203 -0.74 -12.64 0.75
C GLY A 203 -1.89 -12.60 1.76
N VAL A 204 -3.02 -12.01 1.38
CA VAL A 204 -4.27 -11.98 2.15
C VAL A 204 -5.07 -13.23 1.83
N VAL A 205 -5.36 -14.02 2.86
CA VAL A 205 -6.32 -15.11 2.76
C VAL A 205 -7.72 -14.52 2.92
N VAL A 206 -8.61 -14.84 1.98
CA VAL A 206 -10.05 -14.52 2.03
C VAL A 206 -10.79 -15.85 1.95
N ALA A 207 -11.65 -16.15 2.92
CA ALA A 207 -12.49 -17.34 2.93
C ALA A 207 -13.96 -16.92 3.07
N ILE A 208 -14.77 -17.30 2.08
CA ILE A 208 -16.21 -16.99 2.03
C ILE A 208 -16.96 -18.30 2.27
N ALA A 209 -17.75 -18.39 3.34
CA ALA A 209 -18.49 -19.59 3.73
C ALA A 209 -19.99 -19.31 3.86
N PRO A 210 -20.87 -20.04 3.15
CA PRO A 210 -22.32 -19.89 3.30
C PRO A 210 -22.77 -20.17 4.73
N ILE A 211 -23.62 -19.30 5.27
CA ILE A 211 -24.36 -19.54 6.50
C ILE A 211 -25.56 -20.42 6.10
N GLY A 212 -25.60 -21.66 6.57
CA GLY A 212 -26.72 -22.59 6.31
C GLY A 212 -26.39 -23.81 5.46
N SER A 213 -25.19 -23.89 4.86
CA SER A 213 -24.73 -25.12 4.21
C SER A 213 -24.17 -26.11 5.24
N GLY A 214 -25.06 -26.72 6.05
CA GLY A 214 -24.75 -27.87 6.91
C GLY A 214 -24.75 -27.62 8.42
N GLY A 215 -25.21 -26.46 8.90
CA GLY A 215 -25.34 -26.19 10.33
C GLY A 215 -26.62 -26.77 10.92
N ILE A 216 -26.54 -27.30 12.15
CA ILE A 216 -27.70 -27.59 12.99
C ILE A 216 -28.16 -26.26 13.60
N GLN A 217 -29.43 -25.89 13.41
CA GLN A 217 -30.03 -24.73 14.07
C GLN A 217 -30.00 -24.90 15.60
N ALA A 218 -30.17 -23.81 16.35
CA ALA A 218 -30.12 -23.84 17.82
C ALA A 218 -31.15 -24.79 18.47
N ASP A 219 -32.16 -25.22 17.72
CA ASP A 219 -33.20 -26.18 18.11
C ASP A 219 -32.89 -27.65 17.74
N GLY A 220 -31.73 -27.94 17.14
CA GLY A 220 -31.35 -29.29 16.74
C GLY A 220 -31.78 -29.70 15.33
N THR A 221 -32.43 -28.82 14.56
CA THR A 221 -32.90 -29.14 13.21
C THR A 221 -31.84 -28.88 12.13
N PRO A 222 -31.79 -29.67 11.04
CA PRO A 222 -30.95 -29.36 9.89
C PRO A 222 -31.30 -27.98 9.31
N GLY A 223 -30.30 -27.13 9.11
CA GLY A 223 -30.44 -25.84 8.43
C GLY A 223 -31.11 -26.03 7.07
N ASP A 224 -32.03 -25.13 6.75
CA ASP A 224 -32.82 -25.19 5.53
C ASP A 224 -31.93 -24.94 4.31
N SER A 225 -31.97 -25.83 3.32
CA SER A 225 -31.26 -25.64 2.04
C SER A 225 -31.92 -24.59 1.14
N SER A 226 -32.91 -23.85 1.65
CA SER A 226 -33.52 -22.66 1.03
C SER A 226 -32.64 -21.40 1.13
N GLY A 227 -31.35 -21.59 1.45
CA GLY A 227 -30.36 -20.56 1.72
C GLY A 227 -30.56 -19.29 0.89
N ASN A 228 -30.86 -18.20 1.59
CA ASN A 228 -30.72 -16.87 1.04
C ASN A 228 -29.29 -16.76 0.50
N HIS A 229 -29.13 -16.53 -0.80
CA HIS A 229 -27.81 -16.45 -1.46
C HIS A 229 -26.90 -15.35 -0.86
N ASP A 230 -27.46 -14.47 -0.02
CA ASP A 230 -26.78 -13.35 0.65
C ASP A 230 -26.26 -13.70 2.06
N SER A 231 -26.54 -14.90 2.58
CA SER A 231 -26.12 -15.31 3.93
C SER A 231 -24.81 -16.11 3.89
N TYR A 232 -23.69 -15.42 4.07
CA TYR A 232 -22.35 -16.00 4.19
C TYR A 232 -21.46 -15.18 5.13
N THR A 233 -20.50 -15.86 5.77
CA THR A 233 -19.40 -15.26 6.52
C THR A 233 -18.19 -15.05 5.62
N VAL A 234 -17.38 -14.05 5.97
CA VAL A 234 -16.12 -13.76 5.29
C VAL A 234 -15.03 -13.66 6.35
N ASP A 235 -14.08 -14.59 6.31
CA ASP A 235 -12.83 -14.51 7.09
C ASP A 235 -11.75 -13.89 6.22
N HIS A 236 -11.02 -12.91 6.75
CA HIS A 236 -9.91 -12.28 6.04
C HIS A 236 -8.73 -11.97 6.97
N SER A 237 -7.53 -11.86 6.41
CA SER A 237 -6.38 -11.31 7.16
C SER A 237 -6.69 -9.88 7.60
N THR A 238 -6.37 -9.59 8.86
CA THR A 238 -6.64 -8.31 9.52
C THR A 238 -5.42 -7.40 9.56
N SER A 239 -4.37 -7.72 8.80
CA SER A 239 -3.17 -6.91 8.70
C SER A 239 -3.41 -5.60 7.93
N ILE A 240 -2.64 -4.56 8.29
CA ILE A 240 -2.60 -3.29 7.57
C ILE A 240 -1.28 -3.21 6.80
N PHE A 241 -1.36 -2.90 5.51
CA PHE A 241 -0.20 -2.80 4.63
C PHE A 241 0.22 -1.34 4.51
N LEU A 242 1.52 -1.07 4.71
CA LEU A 242 2.11 0.22 4.41
C LEU A 242 2.71 0.19 3.01
N ILE A 243 2.17 1.02 2.12
CA ILE A 243 2.62 1.20 0.75
C ILE A 243 3.32 2.55 0.65
N ASP A 244 4.46 2.58 -0.03
CA ASP A 244 5.23 3.79 -0.27
C ASP A 244 4.77 4.55 -1.52
N PRO A 245 5.27 5.79 -1.74
CA PRO A 245 4.97 6.60 -2.91
C PRO A 245 5.35 5.99 -4.27
N HIS A 246 6.08 4.87 -4.30
CA HIS A 246 6.44 4.15 -5.53
C HIS A 246 5.53 2.93 -5.77
N GLY A 247 4.52 2.73 -4.93
CA GLY A 247 3.61 1.59 -5.06
C GLY A 247 4.23 0.28 -4.59
N ALA A 248 5.19 0.31 -3.67
CA ALA A 248 5.76 -0.88 -3.05
C ALA A 248 5.33 -1.02 -1.59
N MET A 249 5.04 -2.24 -1.16
CA MET A 249 4.82 -2.56 0.24
C MET A 249 6.14 -2.46 1.02
N ARG A 250 6.12 -1.68 2.09
CA ARG A 250 7.25 -1.45 2.99
C ARG A 250 7.10 -2.06 4.36
N ALA A 251 5.88 -2.19 4.86
CA ALA A 251 5.64 -2.81 6.14
C ALA A 251 4.27 -3.48 6.20
N LEU A 252 4.15 -4.44 7.11
CA LEU A 252 2.90 -5.07 7.49
C LEU A 252 2.69 -4.85 8.99
N PHE A 253 1.56 -4.25 9.38
CA PHE A 253 1.14 -4.17 10.78
C PHE A 253 0.21 -5.35 11.07
N SER A 254 0.59 -6.16 12.06
CA SER A 254 -0.20 -7.31 12.49
C SER A 254 -1.09 -6.93 13.67
N PRO A 255 -2.29 -7.51 13.81
CA PRO A 255 -3.11 -7.34 15.00
C PRO A 255 -2.39 -7.79 16.29
N ALA A 256 -2.73 -7.27 17.46
CA ALA A 256 -3.74 -6.24 17.71
C ALA A 256 -3.22 -4.82 17.40
N HIS A 257 -4.04 -4.02 16.73
CA HIS A 257 -3.64 -2.69 16.25
C HIS A 257 -3.69 -1.64 17.36
N SER A 258 -2.67 -0.77 17.39
CA SER A 258 -2.63 0.41 18.25
C SER A 258 -2.26 1.62 17.43
N ALA A 259 -3.07 2.68 17.53
CA ALA A 259 -2.85 3.90 16.78
C ALA A 259 -1.48 4.53 17.08
N ALA A 260 -1.05 4.51 18.35
CA ALA A 260 0.24 5.04 18.75
C ALA A 260 1.41 4.22 18.19
N ALA A 261 1.29 2.90 18.19
CA ALA A 261 2.34 2.02 17.69
C ALA A 261 2.47 2.13 16.15
N ILE A 262 1.34 2.14 15.44
CA ILE A 262 1.30 2.33 13.99
C ILE A 262 1.88 3.71 13.62
N ALA A 263 1.48 4.78 14.31
CA ALA A 263 2.01 6.12 14.03
C ALA A 263 3.52 6.22 14.29
N ALA A 264 4.02 5.59 15.36
CA ALA A 264 5.45 5.55 15.67
C ALA A 264 6.26 4.76 14.62
N ASP A 265 5.76 3.58 14.22
CA ASP A 265 6.38 2.78 13.16
C ASP A 265 6.36 3.49 11.81
N TYR A 266 5.23 4.09 11.44
CA TYR A 266 5.10 4.88 10.22
C TYR A 266 6.20 5.95 10.13
N ARG A 267 6.41 6.71 11.22
CA ARG A 267 7.49 7.72 11.29
C ARG A 267 8.88 7.12 11.11
N ARG A 268 9.13 5.93 11.66
CA ARG A 268 10.42 5.22 11.47
C ARG A 268 10.64 4.83 10.02
N VAL A 269 9.60 4.30 9.35
CA VAL A 269 9.68 3.88 7.94
C VAL A 269 9.93 5.07 7.03
N ILE A 270 9.13 6.14 7.12
CA ILE A 270 9.30 7.32 6.24
C ILE A 270 10.64 8.03 6.46
N ALA A 271 11.19 7.99 7.68
CA ALA A 271 12.49 8.56 7.98
C ALA A 271 13.65 7.74 7.38
N ALA A 272 13.49 6.42 7.28
CA ALA A 272 14.45 5.53 6.64
C ALA A 272 14.46 5.69 5.13
N ASP A 273 13.27 5.70 4.51
CA ASP A 273 13.11 5.87 3.06
C ASP A 273 13.77 7.16 2.53
N ARG A 274 13.67 8.25 3.30
CA ARG A 274 14.33 9.53 2.96
C ARG A 274 15.86 9.48 2.99
N ARG A 275 16.46 8.52 3.70
CA ARG A 275 17.91 8.32 3.70
C ARG A 275 18.36 7.55 2.46
N ASP A 276 17.54 6.63 1.96
CA ASP A 276 17.85 5.84 0.78
C ASP A 276 17.79 6.67 -0.53
N LEU A 277 17.10 7.81 -0.49
CA LEU A 277 16.99 8.77 -1.60
C LEU A 277 18.11 9.84 -1.64
N ARG A 278 19.08 9.83 -0.72
CA ARG A 278 20.18 10.81 -0.62
C ARG A 278 21.52 10.19 -0.94
#